data_AF-A0A3D4X357-F1
#
_entry.id   AF-A0A3D4X357-F1
#
_cell.length_a   1.000
_cell.length_b   1.000
_cell.length_c   1.000
_cell.angle_alpha   90.00
_cell.angle_beta   90.00
_cell.angle_gamma   90.00
#
_symmetry.space_group_name_H-M   'P 1'
#
loop_
_entity.id
_entity.type
_entity.pdbx_description
1 polymer ?
#
loop_
_entity_poly.entity_id
_entity_poly.type
_entity_poly.pdbx_seq_one_letter_code
_entity_poly.pdbx_strand_id
1 'polypeptide(L)'
;FADSLTLGFEQDVEVWKHKSRIDNPLLCAEDGPVYQLRRWYEQFYVDVEDISEDMVARFEFELDTSRANEHWQAEVAENLARQQQAEAV
;
A
#
# COMPACT_ATOMS: atom_id res chain seq x y z
N PHE A 1 8.53 6.71 -21.31
CA PHE A 1 9.08 6.65 -19.93
C PHE A 1 8.34 7.61 -19.01
N ALA A 2 8.24 8.90 -19.33
CA ALA A 2 7.40 9.82 -18.55
C ALA A 2 5.92 9.36 -18.52
N ASP A 3 5.38 8.96 -19.67
CA ASP A 3 3.97 8.56 -19.80
C ASP A 3 3.58 7.36 -18.92
N SER A 4 4.47 6.39 -18.73
CA SER A 4 4.21 5.23 -17.87
C SER A 4 4.21 5.57 -16.38
N LEU A 5 5.01 6.55 -15.97
CA LEU A 5 5.01 7.05 -14.58
C LEU A 5 3.75 7.86 -14.30
N THR A 6 3.33 8.70 -15.26
CA THR A 6 2.06 9.43 -15.18
C THR A 6 0.89 8.47 -15.05
N LEU A 7 0.83 7.44 -15.89
CA LEU A 7 -0.23 6.44 -15.83
C LEU A 7 -0.28 5.74 -14.46
N GLY A 8 0.87 5.35 -13.90
CA GLY A 8 0.92 4.73 -12.57
C GLY A 8 0.42 5.66 -11.47
N PHE A 9 0.80 6.95 -11.51
CA PHE A 9 0.32 7.94 -10.55
C PHE A 9 -1.20 8.18 -10.66
N GLU A 10 -1.73 8.20 -11.88
CA GLU A 10 -3.17 8.35 -12.12
C GLU A 10 -3.98 7.17 -11.56
N GLN A 11 -3.40 5.95 -11.53
CA GLN A 11 -4.03 4.80 -10.88
C GLN A 11 -4.21 5.02 -9.37
N ASP A 12 -3.21 5.59 -8.68
CA ASP A 12 -3.32 5.95 -7.26
C ASP A 12 -4.39 7.03 -7.03
N VAL A 13 -4.43 8.04 -7.91
CA VAL A 13 -5.40 9.14 -7.85
C VAL A 13 -6.85 8.61 -7.92
N GLU A 14 -7.12 7.64 -8.78
CA GLU A 14 -8.45 7.05 -8.87
C GLU A 14 -8.87 6.32 -7.59
N VAL A 15 -7.94 5.65 -6.90
CA VAL A 15 -8.19 5.07 -5.57
C VAL A 15 -8.46 6.16 -4.54
N TRP A 16 -7.70 7.25 -4.52
CA TRP A 16 -7.89 8.35 -3.56
C TRP A 16 -9.21 9.08 -3.72
N LYS A 17 -9.68 9.28 -4.96
CA LYS A 17 -10.98 9.92 -5.24
C LYS A 17 -12.17 9.11 -4.75
N HIS A 18 -12.03 7.79 -4.64
CA HIS A 18 -13.13 6.86 -4.36
C HIS A 18 -12.98 6.08 -3.05
N LYS A 19 -12.18 6.59 -2.11
CA LYS A 19 -12.02 6.01 -0.76
C LYS A 19 -12.41 7.01 0.33
N SER A 20 -12.61 6.50 1.54
CA SER A 20 -12.78 7.32 2.74
C SER A 20 -11.59 7.15 3.69
N ARG A 21 -11.43 8.11 4.62
CA ARG A 21 -10.48 7.99 5.73
C ARG A 21 -11.03 7.00 6.76
N ILE A 22 -10.18 6.08 7.21
CA ILE A 22 -10.49 5.12 8.27
C ILE A 22 -9.51 5.34 9.42
N ASP A 23 -10.00 5.84 10.56
CA ASP A 23 -9.15 6.13 11.72
C ASP A 23 -8.62 4.87 12.40
N ASN A 24 -9.43 3.81 12.43
CA ASN A 24 -9.07 2.51 13.01
C ASN A 24 -9.07 1.45 11.90
N PRO A 25 -8.03 1.41 11.03
CA PRO A 25 -7.96 0.42 9.95
C PRO A 25 -7.87 -0.99 10.55
N LEU A 26 -8.62 -1.92 9.99
CA LEU A 26 -8.47 -3.34 10.32
C LEU A 26 -7.25 -3.87 9.55
N LEU A 27 -6.23 -4.32 10.28
CA LEU A 27 -4.95 -4.75 9.69
C LEU A 27 -4.84 -6.28 9.64
N CYS A 28 -4.29 -6.76 8.54
CA CYS A 28 -3.84 -8.13 8.33
C CYS A 28 -2.34 -8.27 8.63
N ALA A 29 -1.82 -9.50 8.60
CA ALA A 29 -0.40 -9.75 8.88
C ALA A 29 0.54 -9.18 7.80
N GLU A 30 0.01 -8.99 6.59
CA GLU A 30 0.73 -8.47 5.43
C GLU A 30 0.68 -6.94 5.30
N ASP A 31 -0.05 -6.26 6.18
CA ASP A 31 -0.08 -4.81 6.19
C ASP A 31 1.23 -4.23 6.72
N GLY A 32 1.65 -3.12 6.12
CA GLY A 32 2.78 -2.34 6.62
C GLY A 32 2.48 -1.66 7.97
N PRO A 33 3.46 -0.92 8.52
CA PRO A 33 3.36 -0.29 9.83
C PRO A 33 2.51 1.01 9.80
N VAL A 34 1.21 0.89 9.52
CA VAL A 34 0.28 2.02 9.32
C VAL A 34 0.21 2.95 10.54
N TYR A 35 0.20 2.39 11.75
CA TYR A 35 0.11 3.18 12.97
C TYR A 35 1.41 3.94 13.28
N GLN A 36 2.56 3.35 13.00
CA GLN A 36 3.86 4.01 13.16
C GLN A 36 4.01 5.13 12.13
N LEU A 37 3.56 4.91 10.88
CA LEU A 37 3.51 5.95 9.86
C LEU A 37 2.62 7.12 10.28
N ARG A 38 1.41 6.84 10.79
CA ARG A 38 0.49 7.89 11.28
C ARG A 38 1.08 8.65 12.46
N ARG A 39 1.71 7.94 13.39
CA ARG A 39 2.39 8.54 14.55
C ARG A 39 3.54 9.45 14.11
N TRP A 40 4.36 8.99 13.18
CA TRP A 40 5.43 9.81 12.60
C TRP A 40 4.87 11.05 11.91
N TYR A 41 3.76 10.93 11.18
CA TYR A 41 3.12 12.05 10.48
C TYR A 41 2.46 13.06 11.44
N GLU A 42 2.04 12.63 12.63
CA GLU A 42 1.42 13.49 13.66
C GLU A 42 2.35 14.63 14.12
N GLN A 43 3.68 14.47 14.02
CA GLN A 43 4.65 15.50 14.39
C GLN A 43 4.41 16.85 13.69
N PHE A 44 3.77 16.84 12.52
CA PHE A 44 3.49 18.04 11.73
C PHE A 44 2.19 18.75 12.13
N TYR A 45 1.47 18.22 13.12
CA TYR A 45 0.19 18.74 13.62
C TYR A 45 0.24 19.15 15.10
N VAL A 46 1.41 19.06 15.73
CA VAL A 46 1.68 19.52 17.10
C VAL A 46 2.73 20.62 17.09
N ASP A 47 2.81 21.40 18.17
CA ASP A 47 3.89 22.36 18.35
C ASP A 47 5.23 21.61 18.50
N VAL A 48 6.35 22.26 18.13
CA VAL A 48 7.67 21.62 18.10
C VAL A 48 8.08 21.11 19.48
N GLU A 49 7.67 21.81 20.53
CA GLU A 49 7.89 21.47 21.93
C GLU A 49 7.14 20.20 22.38
N ASP A 50 6.07 19.83 21.67
CA ASP A 50 5.19 18.70 21.98
C ASP A 50 5.50 17.44 21.14
N ILE A 51 6.51 17.51 20.26
CA ILE A 51 6.94 16.35 19.47
C ILE A 51 7.58 15.30 20.41
N SER A 52 6.98 14.11 20.47
CA SER A 52 7.49 13.01 21.29
C SER A 52 8.59 12.20 20.56
N GLU A 53 9.47 11.55 21.34
CA GLU A 53 10.59 10.77 20.81
C GLU A 53 10.14 9.65 19.86
N ASP A 54 9.00 9.01 20.15
CA ASP A 54 8.45 7.92 19.34
C ASP A 54 7.82 8.38 18.01
N MET A 55 7.62 9.68 17.80
CA MET A 55 7.24 10.23 16.48
C MET A 55 8.44 10.37 15.54
N VAL A 56 9.66 10.52 16.06
CA VAL A 56 10.86 10.83 15.28
C VAL A 56 11.95 9.76 15.35
N ALA A 57 11.84 8.82 16.29
CA ALA A 57 12.76 7.70 16.43
C ALA A 57 12.84 6.89 15.13
N ARG A 58 14.05 6.41 14.82
CA ARG A 58 14.26 5.52 13.67
C ARG A 58 13.46 4.25 13.88
N PHE A 59 12.53 4.00 12.97
CA PHE A 59 11.72 2.80 12.93
C PHE A 59 11.94 2.09 11.60
N GLU A 60 12.23 0.78 11.66
CA GLU A 60 12.43 -0.07 10.50
C GLU A 60 11.48 -1.26 10.56
N PHE A 61 10.89 -1.60 9.42
CA PHE A 61 10.02 -2.75 9.28
C PHE A 61 10.18 -3.31 7.88
N GLU A 62 10.51 -4.60 7.79
CA GLU A 62 10.63 -5.33 6.54
C GLU A 62 9.49 -6.36 6.46
N LEU A 63 8.79 -6.39 5.32
CA LEU A 63 7.71 -7.33 5.08
C LEU A 63 8.24 -8.49 4.21
N ASP A 64 8.14 -9.72 4.71
CA ASP A 64 8.35 -10.91 3.86
C ASP A 64 7.16 -11.06 2.90
N THR A 65 7.43 -10.82 1.62
CA THR A 65 6.43 -10.87 0.55
C THR A 65 6.31 -12.24 -0.10
N SER A 66 7.05 -13.26 0.36
CA SER A 66 7.10 -14.58 -0.29
C SER A 66 5.71 -15.19 -0.46
N ARG A 67 4.90 -15.22 0.61
CA ARG A 67 3.52 -15.75 0.55
C ARG A 67 2.60 -14.95 -0.39
N ALA A 68 2.69 -13.63 -0.36
CA ALA A 68 1.88 -12.77 -1.21
C ALA A 68 2.22 -13.00 -2.70
N ASN A 69 3.51 -13.11 -3.00
CA ASN A 69 4.00 -13.39 -4.35
C ASN A 69 3.55 -14.75 -4.88
N GLU A 70 3.60 -15.82 -4.06
CA GLU A 70 3.09 -17.13 -4.45
C GLU A 70 1.60 -17.07 -4.84
N HIS A 71 0.79 -16.36 -4.05
CA HIS A 71 -0.63 -16.21 -4.33
C HIS A 71 -0.91 -15.42 -5.61
N TRP A 72 -0.23 -14.27 -5.79
CA TRP A 72 -0.41 -13.46 -7.00
C TRP A 72 0.09 -14.16 -8.27
N GLN A 73 1.15 -14.97 -8.19
CA GLN A 73 1.62 -15.77 -9.33
C GLN A 73 0.57 -16.79 -9.77
N ALA A 74 -0.10 -17.45 -8.81
CA ALA A 74 -1.21 -18.36 -9.11
C ALA A 74 -2.37 -17.62 -9.78
N GLU A 75 -2.77 -16.46 -9.26
CA GLU A 75 -3.84 -15.63 -9.84
C GLU A 75 -3.50 -15.18 -11.27
N VAL A 76 -2.27 -14.75 -11.53
CA VAL A 76 -1.81 -14.38 -12.86
C VAL A 76 -1.86 -15.56 -13.83
N ALA A 77 -1.46 -16.76 -13.40
CA ALA A 77 -1.55 -17.95 -14.23
C ALA A 77 -3.00 -18.29 -14.63
N GLU A 78 -3.94 -18.17 -13.68
CA GLU A 78 -5.37 -18.34 -13.95
C GLU A 78 -5.92 -17.28 -14.92
N ASN A 79 -5.51 -16.02 -14.76
CA ASN A 79 -5.89 -14.92 -15.65
C ASN A 79 -5.47 -15.18 -17.11
N LEU A 80 -4.23 -15.64 -17.32
CA LEU A 80 -3.71 -15.96 -18.65
C LEU A 80 -4.44 -17.16 -19.27
N ALA A 81 -4.74 -18.19 -18.48
CA ALA A 81 -5.51 -19.34 -18.96
C ALA A 81 -6.92 -18.92 -19.42
N ARG A 82 -7.58 -18.03 -18.68
CA ARG A 82 -8.88 -17.47 -19.07
C ARG A 82 -8.82 -16.67 -20.37
N GLN A 83 -7.78 -15.87 -20.56
CA GLN A 83 -7.58 -15.11 -21.80
C GLN A 83 -7.42 -16.03 -23.01
N GLN A 84 -6.57 -17.07 -22.90
CA GLN A 84 -6.38 -18.04 -23.97
C GLN A 84 -7.66 -18.79 -24.35
N GLN A 85 -8.47 -19.15 -23.35
CA GLN A 85 -9.77 -19.79 -23.59
C GLN A 85 -10.75 -18.84 -24.29
N ALA A 86 -10.77 -17.56 -23.91
CA ALA A 86 -11.64 -16.56 -24.53
C ALA A 86 -11.24 -16.24 -25.98
N GLU A 87 -9.93 -16.25 -26.30
CA GLU A 87 -9.43 -16.06 -27.66
C GLU A 87 -9.67 -17.26 -28.58
N ALA A 88 -9.87 -18.45 -28.02
CA ALA A 88 -10.13 -19.69 -28.75
C ALA A 88 -11.62 -19.91 -29.10
N VAL A 89 -12.52 -19.02 -28.65
CA VAL A 89 -13.98 -19.03 -28.91
C VAL A 89 -14.33 -17.96 -29.94
#